data_AF-A0A7V7WSN4-F1
#
_entry.id   AF-A0A7V7WSN4-F1
#
_cell.length_a   1.000
_cell.length_b   1.000
_cell.length_c   1.000
_cell.angle_alpha   90.00
_cell.angle_beta   90.00
_cell.angle_gamma   90.00
#
_symmetry.space_group_name_H-M   'P 1'
#
loop_
_entity.id
_entity.type
_entity.pdbx_description
1 polymer ?
#
loop_
_entity_poly.entity_id
_entity_poly.type
_entity_poly.pdbx_seq_one_letter_code
_entity_poly.pdbx_strand_id
1 'polypeptide(L)'
;LAACRRYLDKAPRDFITFEYVLLDGVNDRLDQARALLRLVAGIPCKFNLIPFNPFPNSPFRRSPRPQVLAFQKVLLDGGIVTTLRKTRGEDIDAACGQLAGQVRDRSRRAVKHATLEVRS
;
A
#
# COMPACT_ATOMS: atom_id res chain seq x y z
N LEU A 1 -0.09 -5.47 -18.47
CA LEU A 1 -0.83 -6.71 -18.12
C LEU A 1 -0.40 -7.97 -18.87
N ALA A 2 0.22 -7.90 -20.06
CA ALA A 2 0.67 -9.09 -20.78
C ALA A 2 1.59 -10.02 -19.96
N ALA A 3 2.46 -9.46 -19.11
CA ALA A 3 3.28 -10.24 -18.18
C ALA A 3 2.46 -10.98 -17.11
N CYS A 4 1.39 -10.36 -16.60
CA CYS A 4 0.45 -10.98 -15.66
C CYS A 4 -0.23 -12.21 -16.28
N ARG A 5 -0.69 -12.09 -17.53
CA ARG A 5 -1.31 -13.21 -18.26
C ARG A 5 -0.34 -14.38 -18.44
N ARG A 6 0.89 -14.11 -18.88
CA ARG A 6 1.94 -15.14 -19.04
C ARG A 6 2.35 -15.78 -17.72
N TYR A 7 2.32 -15.03 -16.62
CA TYR A 7 2.63 -15.56 -15.30
C TYR A 7 1.58 -16.56 -14.85
N LEU A 8 0.28 -16.24 -15.02
CA LEU A 8 -0.82 -17.13 -14.63
C LEU A 8 -0.75 -18.50 -15.31
N ASP A 9 -0.28 -18.57 -16.56
CA ASP A 9 -0.13 -19.85 -17.27
C ASP A 9 0.89 -20.81 -16.61
N LYS A 10 1.76 -20.30 -15.73
CA LYS A 10 2.80 -21.07 -15.01
C LYS A 10 2.71 -20.94 -13.49
N ALA A 11 1.74 -20.19 -12.98
CA ALA A 11 1.68 -19.84 -11.57
C ALA A 11 1.10 -21.00 -10.75
N PRO A 12 1.57 -21.20 -9.51
CA PRO A 12 1.00 -22.18 -8.58
C PRO A 12 -0.37 -21.76 -8.03
N ARG A 13 -0.85 -20.56 -8.39
CA ARG A 13 -2.15 -20.02 -8.01
C ARG A 13 -2.83 -19.45 -9.24
N ASP A 14 -4.13 -19.66 -9.33
CA ASP A 14 -4.94 -19.29 -10.50
C ASP A 14 -5.34 -17.80 -10.51
N PHE A 15 -4.75 -16.96 -9.65
CA PHE A 15 -5.06 -15.53 -9.59
C PHE A 15 -3.88 -14.66 -9.14
N ILE A 16 -3.90 -13.39 -9.55
CA ILE A 16 -2.93 -12.37 -9.15
C ILE A 16 -3.54 -11.47 -8.07
N THR A 17 -2.75 -11.12 -7.06
CA THR A 17 -3.11 -10.04 -6.13
C THR A 17 -2.43 -8.76 -6.56
N PHE A 18 -3.21 -7.73 -6.85
CA PHE A 18 -2.72 -6.38 -7.10
C PHE A 18 -2.76 -5.57 -5.81
N GLU A 19 -1.62 -5.00 -5.42
CA GLU A 19 -1.58 -4.00 -4.36
C GLU A 19 -1.85 -2.61 -4.93
N TYR A 20 -2.77 -1.86 -4.32
CA TYR A 20 -3.13 -0.52 -4.76
C TYR A 20 -3.13 0.44 -3.58
N VAL A 21 -2.14 1.34 -3.55
CA VAL A 21 -2.03 2.38 -2.52
C VAL A 21 -3.01 3.49 -2.83
N LEU A 22 -3.85 3.87 -1.87
CA LEU A 22 -4.83 4.96 -2.01
C LEU A 22 -4.26 6.26 -1.44
N LEU A 23 -4.11 7.23 -2.34
CA LEU A 23 -3.59 8.57 -2.12
C LEU A 23 -4.72 9.58 -2.36
N ASP A 24 -5.00 10.39 -1.35
CA ASP A 24 -6.08 11.37 -1.34
C ASP A 24 -6.02 12.33 -2.54
N GLY A 25 -7.04 12.32 -3.38
CA GLY A 25 -7.17 13.21 -4.54
C GLY A 25 -6.25 12.90 -5.71
N VAL A 26 -5.41 11.86 -5.62
CA VAL A 26 -4.44 11.49 -6.67
C VAL A 26 -4.93 10.26 -7.43
N ASN A 27 -5.24 9.19 -6.70
CA ASN A 27 -5.57 7.90 -7.32
C ASN A 27 -6.76 7.16 -6.69
N ASP A 28 -7.54 7.86 -5.88
CA ASP A 28 -8.64 7.32 -5.08
C ASP A 28 -10.03 7.71 -5.59
N ARG A 29 -10.13 8.29 -6.79
CA ARG A 29 -11.42 8.66 -7.39
C ARG A 29 -12.17 7.44 -7.94
N LEU A 30 -13.51 7.49 -7.93
CA LEU A 30 -14.32 6.35 -8.36
C LEU A 30 -14.24 6.04 -9.87
N ASP A 31 -13.89 7.02 -10.70
CA ASP A 31 -13.59 6.80 -12.12
C ASP A 31 -12.32 5.95 -12.30
N GLN A 32 -11.32 6.11 -11.42
CA GLN A 32 -10.11 5.29 -11.41
C GLN A 32 -10.42 3.85 -10.98
N ALA A 33 -11.30 3.63 -10.00
CA ALA A 33 -11.77 2.28 -9.67
C ALA A 33 -12.43 1.59 -10.89
N ARG A 34 -13.28 2.31 -11.63
CA ARG A 34 -13.89 1.79 -12.87
C ARG A 34 -12.86 1.57 -13.99
N ALA A 35 -11.81 2.38 -14.04
CA ALA A 35 -10.70 2.16 -14.97
C ALA A 35 -9.91 0.90 -14.61
N LEU A 36 -9.70 0.61 -13.32
CA LEU A 36 -9.07 -0.62 -12.86
C LEU A 36 -9.87 -1.86 -13.27
N LEU A 37 -11.19 -1.85 -13.12
CA LEU A 37 -12.06 -2.94 -13.57
C LEU A 37 -11.88 -3.25 -15.07
N ARG A 38 -11.86 -2.19 -15.90
CA ARG A 38 -11.62 -2.31 -17.34
C ARG A 38 -10.22 -2.84 -17.63
N LEU A 39 -9.23 -2.37 -16.89
CA LEU A 39 -7.84 -2.76 -17.06
C LEU A 39 -7.68 -4.27 -16.81
N VAL A 40 -8.20 -4.78 -15.70
CA VAL A 40 -8.02 -6.19 -15.30
C VAL A 40 -9.05 -7.16 -15.90
N ALA A 41 -9.90 -6.70 -16.82
CA ALA A 41 -10.91 -7.55 -17.44
C ALA A 41 -10.29 -8.81 -18.05
N GLY A 42 -10.84 -9.99 -17.71
CA GLY A 42 -10.34 -11.29 -18.18
C GLY A 42 -9.06 -11.79 -17.48
N ILE A 43 -8.58 -11.10 -16.44
CA ILE A 43 -7.47 -11.55 -15.61
C ILE A 43 -8.01 -11.97 -14.25
N PRO A 44 -7.93 -13.27 -13.91
CA PRO A 44 -8.21 -13.75 -12.56
C PRO A 44 -7.34 -12.98 -11.56
N CYS A 45 -7.97 -12.12 -10.76
CA CYS A 45 -7.23 -11.29 -9.82
C CYS A 45 -8.08 -10.85 -8.62
N LYS A 46 -7.38 -10.29 -7.65
CA LYS A 46 -7.93 -9.65 -6.47
C LYS A 46 -7.17 -8.34 -6.23
N PHE A 47 -7.83 -7.36 -5.63
CA PHE A 47 -7.17 -6.14 -5.17
C PHE A 47 -6.97 -6.17 -3.66
N ASN A 48 -5.82 -5.67 -3.22
CA ASN A 48 -5.55 -5.32 -1.84
C ASN A 48 -5.34 -3.80 -1.75
N LEU A 49 -6.35 -3.09 -1.28
CA LEU A 49 -6.31 -1.64 -1.09
C LEU A 49 -5.50 -1.32 0.17
N ILE A 50 -4.56 -0.39 0.03
CA ILE A 50 -3.66 0.03 1.11
C ILE A 50 -3.84 1.54 1.29
N PRO A 51 -4.60 2.00 2.30
CA PRO A 51 -4.64 3.40 2.64
C PRO A 51 -3.23 3.91 2.93
N PHE A 52 -2.86 5.03 2.34
CA PHE A 52 -1.54 5.59 2.53
C PHE A 52 -1.29 5.93 4.01
N ASN A 53 -0.10 5.60 4.50
CA ASN A 53 0.36 6.01 5.83
C ASN A 53 1.37 7.16 5.66
N PRO A 54 1.02 8.41 6.03
CA PRO A 54 1.92 9.54 5.86
C PRO A 54 3.22 9.40 6.64
N PHE A 55 4.30 9.98 6.11
CA PHE A 55 5.60 10.11 6.77
C PHE A 55 6.14 11.53 6.58
N PRO A 56 7.08 12.01 7.41
CA PRO A 56 7.61 13.37 7.32
C PRO A 56 8.07 13.71 5.90
N ASN A 57 7.70 14.90 5.42
CA ASN A 57 7.98 15.42 4.06
C ASN A 57 7.30 14.68 2.90
N SER A 58 6.36 13.76 3.16
CA SER A 58 5.55 13.21 2.07
C SER A 58 4.56 14.26 1.54
N PRO A 59 4.47 14.49 0.21
CA PRO A 59 3.48 15.39 -0.36
C PRO A 59 2.08 14.77 -0.42
N PHE A 60 1.94 13.47 -0.09
CA PHE A 60 0.70 12.74 -0.22
C PHE A 60 -0.05 12.62 1.10
N ARG A 61 -1.37 12.50 1.00
CA ARG A 61 -2.26 12.29 2.15
C ARG A 61 -3.00 10.97 2.05
N ARG A 62 -3.43 10.50 3.21
CA ARG A 62 -4.29 9.34 3.36
C ARG A 62 -5.69 9.68 2.85
N SER A 63 -6.24 8.87 1.94
CA SER A 63 -7.63 9.01 1.50
C SER A 63 -8.62 8.89 2.67
N PRO A 64 -9.69 9.70 2.72
CA PRO A 64 -10.73 9.60 3.73
C PRO A 64 -11.38 8.22 3.77
N ARG A 65 -11.72 7.73 4.96
CA ARG A 65 -12.34 6.40 5.15
C ARG A 65 -13.57 6.16 4.27
N PRO A 66 -14.53 7.11 4.13
CA PRO A 66 -15.66 6.93 3.23
C PRO A 66 -15.26 6.79 1.75
N GLN A 67 -14.23 7.53 1.31
CA GLN A 67 -13.71 7.46 -0.06
C GLN A 67 -13.09 6.09 -0.34
N VAL A 68 -12.28 5.58 0.60
CA VAL A 68 -11.69 4.24 0.54
C VAL A 68 -12.78 3.16 0.44
N LEU A 69 -13.84 3.26 1.25
CA LEU A 69 -14.97 2.33 1.22
C LEU A 69 -15.75 2.41 -0.09
N ALA A 70 -15.99 3.61 -0.60
CA ALA A 70 -16.68 3.80 -1.87
C ALA A 70 -15.86 3.21 -3.04
N PHE A 71 -14.53 3.43 -3.04
CA PHE A 71 -13.63 2.83 -4.02
C PHE A 71 -13.63 1.30 -3.95
N GLN A 72 -13.55 0.75 -2.73
CA GLN A 72 -13.66 -0.69 -2.49
C GLN A 72 -14.99 -1.24 -3.00
N LYS A 73 -16.10 -0.56 -2.70
CA LYS A 73 -17.44 -0.96 -3.13
C LYS A 73 -17.54 -1.03 -4.65
N VAL A 74 -17.00 -0.05 -5.38
CA VAL A 74 -16.98 -0.09 -6.85
C VAL A 74 -16.27 -1.34 -7.38
N LEU A 75 -15.12 -1.71 -6.79
CA LEU A 75 -14.39 -2.91 -7.22
C LEU A 75 -15.14 -4.21 -6.89
N LEU A 76 -15.75 -4.28 -5.69
CA LEU A 76 -16.56 -5.42 -5.25
C LEU A 76 -17.81 -5.59 -6.11
N ASP A 77 -18.55 -4.50 -6.37
CA ASP A 77 -19.73 -4.48 -7.24
C ASP A 77 -19.35 -4.88 -8.68
N GLY A 78 -18.10 -4.60 -9.10
CA GLY A 78 -17.52 -5.04 -10.37
C GLY A 78 -17.07 -6.51 -10.39
N GLY A 79 -17.35 -7.28 -9.35
CA GLY A 79 -17.02 -8.71 -9.26
C GLY A 79 -15.57 -9.02 -8.89
N ILE A 80 -14.76 -8.02 -8.51
CA ILE A 80 -13.37 -8.25 -8.10
C ILE A 80 -13.28 -8.30 -6.58
N VAL A 81 -12.81 -9.44 -6.06
CA VAL A 81 -12.53 -9.59 -4.63
C VAL A 81 -11.52 -8.52 -4.20
N THR A 82 -11.92 -7.69 -3.23
CA THR A 82 -11.14 -6.53 -2.82
C THR A 82 -11.04 -6.48 -1.29
N THR A 83 -9.81 -6.59 -0.78
CA THR A 83 -9.51 -6.46 0.66
C THR A 83 -9.01 -5.06 0.97
N LEU A 84 -9.22 -4.62 2.21
CA LEU A 84 -8.63 -3.40 2.74
C LEU A 84 -7.59 -3.77 3.80
N ARG A 85 -6.34 -3.34 3.61
CA ARG A 85 -5.29 -3.56 4.59
C ARG A 85 -5.52 -2.64 5.80
N LYS A 86 -5.72 -3.25 6.97
CA LYS A 86 -5.79 -2.52 8.23
C LYS A 86 -4.44 -1.86 8.52
N THR A 87 -4.44 -0.55 8.74
CA THR A 87 -3.28 0.14 9.32
C THR A 87 -3.23 -0.21 10.81
N ARG A 88 -2.08 -0.69 11.29
CA ARG A 88 -1.87 -0.91 12.72
C ARG A 88 -2.07 0.43 13.44
N GLY A 89 -3.12 0.56 14.25
CA GLY A 89 -3.39 1.75 15.06
C GLY A 89 -4.72 2.49 14.80
N GLU A 90 -5.55 2.07 13.85
CA GLU A 90 -6.89 2.69 13.63
C GLU A 90 -8.03 1.96 14.32
N ASP A 91 -7.79 0.77 14.87
CA ASP A 91 -8.77 0.05 15.68
C ASP A 91 -8.87 0.66 17.12
N ILE A 92 -8.24 1.83 17.39
CA ILE A 92 -8.12 2.47 18.71
C ILE A 92 -9.17 3.59 18.95
N ASP A 93 -10.00 3.95 17.96
CA ASP A 93 -11.15 4.85 18.21
C ASP A 93 -12.28 4.20 19.03
N ALA A 94 -12.01 3.07 19.71
CA ALA A 94 -12.87 2.45 20.70
C ALA A 94 -12.20 2.13 22.06
N ALA A 95 -10.93 2.47 22.32
CA ALA A 95 -10.36 2.38 23.68
C ALA A 95 -9.04 3.17 23.85
N CYS A 96 -8.93 3.92 24.95
CA CYS A 96 -7.74 4.63 25.46
C CYS A 96 -6.35 4.03 25.19
N GLY A 97 -5.34 4.91 25.07
CA GLY A 97 -4.06 4.72 25.78
C GLY A 97 -2.81 4.37 24.98
N GLN A 98 -2.04 5.40 24.64
CA GLN A 98 -0.57 5.48 24.72
C GLN A 98 0.25 4.17 24.68
N LEU A 99 0.87 3.84 23.53
CA LEU A 99 2.22 3.27 23.52
C LEU A 99 2.97 3.69 22.24
N ALA A 100 3.48 4.92 22.28
CA ALA A 100 4.56 5.39 21.41
C ALA A 100 5.86 4.67 21.81
N GLY A 101 6.16 3.54 21.16
CA GLY A 101 7.44 2.87 21.31
C GLY A 101 8.55 3.69 20.64
N GLN A 102 9.40 4.34 21.44
CA GLN A 102 10.64 4.94 20.95
C GLN A 102 11.50 3.86 20.29
N VAL A 103 11.63 3.90 18.97
CA VAL A 103 12.65 3.15 18.26
C VAL A 103 13.94 3.96 18.31
N ARG A 104 14.86 3.59 19.22
CA ARG A 104 16.27 3.96 19.11
C ARG A 104 16.85 3.27 17.88
N ASP A 105 17.03 4.02 16.81
CA ASP A 105 17.79 3.58 15.64
C ASP A 105 19.22 3.19 16.08
N ARG A 106 19.57 1.92 15.88
CA ARG A 106 20.88 1.32 16.20
C ARG A 106 21.73 1.05 14.96
N SER A 107 21.49 1.73 13.84
CA SER A 107 22.20 1.45 12.57
C SER A 107 23.22 2.53 12.16
N ARG A 108 24.23 2.81 13.01
CA ARG A 108 25.48 3.51 12.58
C ARG A 108 26.76 2.94 13.19
N ARG A 109 26.96 1.63 13.07
CA ARG A 109 28.29 1.00 13.25
C ARG A 109 28.61 0.12 12.06
N ALA A 110 29.18 0.72 11.02
CA ALA A 110 30.16 0.11 10.11
C ALA A 110 30.55 1.09 8.99
N VAL A 111 31.36 2.11 9.31
CA VAL A 111 32.38 2.60 8.36
C VAL A 111 33.63 2.90 9.17
N LYS A 112 34.44 1.87 9.42
CA LYS A 112 35.86 2.00 9.76
C LYS A 112 36.65 1.74 8.49
N HIS A 113 37.21 2.78 7.88
CA HIS A 113 38.44 2.75 7.08
C HIS A 113 39.06 4.15 7.25
N ALA A 114 40.01 4.30 8.17
CA ALA A 114 41.46 4.22 7.92
C ALA A 114 41.99 5.42 7.11
N THR A 115 42.69 6.33 7.79
CA THR A 115 43.91 7.11 7.39
C THR A 115 44.24 8.01 8.60
N LEU A 116 45.06 7.57 9.55
CA LEU A 116 46.53 7.72 9.62
C LEU A 116 47.00 9.19 9.60
N GLU A 117 47.52 9.58 10.77
CA GLU A 117 48.51 10.61 11.07
C GLU A 117 49.24 11.25 9.89
N VAL A 118 49.29 12.59 9.84
CA VAL A 118 50.54 13.34 9.62
C VAL A 118 50.51 14.65 10.43
N ARG A 119 51.62 14.86 11.12
CA ARG A 119 52.05 16.00 11.94
C ARG A 119 52.08 17.33 11.18
N SER A 120 51.86 18.42 11.92
CA SER A 120 52.76 19.60 11.95
C SER A 120 52.39 20.47 13.16
#